data_AF-A0A254QYU7-F1
#
_entry.id   AF-A0A254QYU7-F1
#
_cell.length_a   1.000
_cell.length_b   1.000
_cell.length_c   1.000
_cell.angle_alpha   90.00
_cell.angle_beta   90.00
_cell.angle_gamma   90.00
#
_symmetry.space_group_name_H-M   'P 1'
#
loop_
_entity.id
_entity.type
_entity.pdbx_description
1 polymer ?
#
loop_
_entity_poly.entity_id
_entity_poly.type
_entity_poly.pdbx_seq_one_letter_code
_entity_poly.pdbx_strand_id
1 'polypeptide(L)'
;MITLPQAAYGFVALSFLVLTLVTIALFSARSESVLDDALDSAVRKRTEAAAQDFARTLHSDWANLKHLSRMIDGSDIGGVGEVMAGIRGNGERISWIGYAGVDGIVREASDGLLVGADVTERPWFRNGLRSGFAGDVHDAVLLAKLLQPKGGDPLRFVDLALPVTDGRGELTGVVGIHIDAAWAERFLTETAESLGVDLYLINQSGEVVMASGGQSPDEDEQKLLAAARLGAESASRDEWPDGQQYFTTLVPDVSYADLPSFGWRLAGRLDVQTFRPQIYTLVVSAMLAAAVALGALAALTHLFVRIYIRPIGALVENATQLAAGEAVYPRERNATREAAQLSAALAVLQARRQKISGY
;
A
#
# COMPACT_ATOMS: atom_id res chain seq x y z
N MET A 1 -12.53 -9.02 -57.40
CA MET A 1 -11.08 -8.78 -57.20
C MET A 1 -10.90 -7.41 -56.61
N ILE A 2 -10.08 -7.30 -55.57
CA ILE A 2 -9.75 -6.04 -54.90
C ILE A 2 -8.80 -5.23 -55.82
N THR A 3 -8.97 -3.91 -55.86
CA THR A 3 -8.05 -3.01 -56.58
C THR A 3 -6.83 -2.68 -55.72
N LEU A 4 -5.68 -2.37 -56.32
CA LEU A 4 -4.48 -1.98 -55.58
C LEU A 4 -4.72 -0.78 -54.63
N PRO A 5 -5.47 0.27 -55.02
CA PRO A 5 -5.86 1.34 -54.09
C PRO A 5 -6.73 0.85 -52.93
N GLN A 6 -7.69 -0.06 -53.15
CA GLN A 6 -8.50 -0.64 -52.07
C GLN A 6 -7.64 -1.43 -51.08
N ALA A 7 -6.65 -2.19 -51.56
CA ALA A 7 -5.70 -2.88 -50.70
C ALA A 7 -4.83 -1.90 -49.89
N ALA A 8 -4.38 -0.81 -50.50
CA ALA A 8 -3.61 0.23 -49.81
C ALA A 8 -4.45 0.94 -48.73
N TYR A 9 -5.71 1.31 -49.03
CA TYR A 9 -6.61 1.88 -48.05
C TYR A 9 -6.90 0.93 -46.89
N GLY A 10 -7.06 -0.38 -47.17
CA GLY A 10 -7.21 -1.40 -46.13
C GLY A 10 -5.99 -1.50 -45.22
N PHE A 11 -4.77 -1.48 -45.79
CA PHE A 11 -3.53 -1.49 -45.02
C PHE A 11 -3.39 -0.26 -44.11
N VAL A 12 -3.69 0.93 -44.64
CA VAL A 12 -3.65 2.18 -43.86
C VAL A 12 -4.69 2.15 -42.74
N ALA A 13 -5.93 1.73 -43.04
CA ALA A 13 -6.98 1.63 -42.03
C ALA A 13 -6.60 0.66 -40.89
N LEU A 14 -6.02 -0.50 -41.23
CA LEU A 14 -5.59 -1.48 -40.25
C LEU A 14 -4.39 -0.99 -39.41
N SER A 15 -3.44 -0.28 -40.04
CA SER A 15 -2.32 0.34 -39.33
C SER A 15 -2.80 1.41 -38.35
N PHE A 16 -3.78 2.23 -38.78
CA PHE A 16 -4.40 3.25 -37.93
C PHE A 16 -5.16 2.63 -36.75
N LEU A 17 -5.85 1.50 -36.97
CA LEU A 17 -6.51 0.73 -35.92
C LEU A 17 -5.52 0.25 -34.86
N VAL A 18 -4.38 -0.32 -35.27
CA VAL A 18 -3.32 -0.77 -34.35
C VAL A 18 -2.80 0.40 -33.50
N LEU A 19 -2.48 1.54 -34.14
CA LEU A 19 -2.04 2.75 -33.43
C LEU A 19 -3.08 3.28 -32.44
N THR A 20 -4.36 3.26 -32.83
CA THR A 20 -5.45 3.72 -31.98
C THR A 20 -5.60 2.82 -30.75
N LEU A 21 -5.58 1.50 -30.93
CA LEU A 21 -5.66 0.54 -29.83
C LEU A 21 -4.50 0.68 -28.84
N VAL A 22 -3.28 0.90 -29.34
CA VAL A 22 -2.10 1.14 -28.49
C VAL A 22 -2.24 2.44 -27.71
N THR A 23 -2.72 3.50 -28.35
CA THR A 23 -2.94 4.79 -27.70
C THR A 23 -3.99 4.68 -26.60
N ILE A 24 -5.10 3.97 -26.85
CA ILE A 24 -6.14 3.70 -25.85
C ILE A 24 -5.55 2.92 -24.67
N ALA A 25 -4.75 1.89 -24.94
CA ALA A 25 -4.12 1.09 -23.88
C ALA A 25 -3.12 1.89 -23.03
N LEU A 26 -2.35 2.79 -23.65
CA LEU A 26 -1.44 3.69 -22.94
C LEU A 26 -2.19 4.74 -22.10
N PHE A 27 -3.32 5.25 -22.62
CA PHE A 27 -4.17 6.19 -21.92
C PHE A 27 -4.90 5.55 -20.75
N SER A 28 -5.44 4.34 -20.92
CA SER A 28 -6.09 3.61 -19.83
C SER A 28 -5.12 3.24 -18.72
N ALA A 29 -3.87 2.91 -19.07
CA ALA A 29 -2.80 2.69 -18.10
C ALA A 29 -2.45 3.99 -17.32
N ARG A 30 -2.69 5.16 -17.91
CA ARG A 30 -2.52 6.48 -17.31
C ARG A 30 -3.77 7.01 -16.58
N SER A 31 -4.88 6.27 -16.58
CA SER A 31 -6.16 6.71 -16.02
C SER A 31 -6.06 7.00 -14.51
N GLU A 32 -6.68 8.09 -14.06
CA GLU A 32 -6.76 8.48 -12.63
C GLU A 32 -7.31 7.34 -11.77
N SER A 33 -8.21 6.51 -12.29
CA SER A 33 -8.74 5.33 -11.60
C SER A 33 -7.67 4.33 -11.18
N VAL A 34 -6.65 4.09 -12.02
CA VAL A 34 -5.54 3.16 -11.69
C VAL A 34 -4.63 3.76 -10.62
N LEU A 35 -4.45 5.08 -10.64
CA LEU A 35 -3.70 5.80 -9.62
C LEU A 35 -4.45 5.79 -8.28
N ASP A 36 -5.76 6.00 -8.29
CA ASP A 36 -6.62 5.98 -7.10
C ASP A 36 -6.66 4.60 -6.46
N ASP A 37 -6.82 3.53 -7.26
CA ASP A 37 -6.77 2.14 -6.76
C ASP A 37 -5.39 1.82 -6.13
N ALA A 38 -4.31 2.32 -6.75
CA ALA A 38 -2.96 2.16 -6.23
C ALA A 38 -2.74 2.95 -4.94
N LEU A 39 -3.31 4.16 -4.84
CA LEU A 39 -3.27 5.01 -3.65
C LEU A 39 -4.07 4.41 -2.49
N ASP A 40 -5.32 3.99 -2.72
CA ASP A 40 -6.15 3.28 -1.72
C ASP A 40 -5.42 2.03 -1.21
N SER A 41 -4.94 1.19 -2.13
CA SER A 41 -4.19 -0.02 -1.76
C SER A 41 -2.91 0.30 -0.98
N ALA A 42 -2.19 1.37 -1.37
CA ALA A 42 -0.95 1.76 -0.71
C ALA A 42 -1.19 2.30 0.69
N VAL A 43 -2.10 3.27 0.86
CA VAL A 43 -2.39 3.87 2.17
C VAL A 43 -2.96 2.81 3.11
N ARG A 44 -3.85 1.94 2.65
CA ARG A 44 -4.44 0.86 3.46
C ARG A 44 -3.38 -0.11 3.96
N LYS A 45 -2.58 -0.68 3.06
CA LYS A 45 -1.54 -1.65 3.45
C LYS A 45 -0.48 -1.05 4.36
N ARG A 46 -0.08 0.22 4.13
CA ARG A 46 0.87 0.93 4.98
C ARG A 46 0.29 1.18 6.37
N THR A 47 -0.96 1.62 6.44
CA THR A 47 -1.64 1.87 7.73
C THR A 47 -1.87 0.56 8.50
N GLU A 48 -2.29 -0.51 7.82
CA GLU A 48 -2.41 -1.85 8.42
C GLU A 48 -1.06 -2.38 8.93
N ALA A 49 0.01 -2.21 8.15
CA ALA A 49 1.35 -2.60 8.56
C ALA A 49 1.81 -1.82 9.79
N ALA A 50 1.57 -0.51 9.83
CA ALA A 50 1.89 0.34 10.98
C ALA A 50 1.09 -0.07 12.24
N ALA A 51 -0.22 -0.28 12.10
CA ALA A 51 -1.07 -0.74 13.20
C ALA A 51 -0.60 -2.09 13.74
N GLN A 52 -0.26 -3.03 12.85
CA GLN A 52 0.22 -4.34 13.25
C GLN A 52 1.59 -4.28 13.92
N ASP A 53 2.51 -3.45 13.43
CA ASP A 53 3.84 -3.28 14.01
C ASP A 53 3.77 -2.66 15.41
N PHE A 54 2.93 -1.64 15.58
CA PHE A 54 2.67 -1.04 16.89
C PHE A 54 2.01 -2.03 17.86
N ALA A 55 0.99 -2.76 17.40
CA ALA A 55 0.31 -3.76 18.23
C ALA A 55 1.23 -4.92 18.64
N ARG A 56 2.11 -5.40 17.75
CA ARG A 56 3.13 -6.41 18.09
C ARG A 56 4.12 -5.89 19.12
N THR A 57 4.50 -4.64 18.98
CA THR A 57 5.42 -3.97 19.89
C THR A 57 4.83 -3.87 21.30
N LEU A 58 3.55 -3.50 21.43
CA LEU A 58 2.81 -3.51 22.70
C LEU A 58 2.53 -4.93 23.22
N HIS A 59 2.32 -5.90 22.32
CA HIS A 59 2.17 -7.31 22.68
C HIS A 59 3.44 -7.90 23.30
N SER A 60 4.63 -7.43 22.89
CA SER A 60 5.88 -7.80 23.57
C SER A 60 5.88 -7.36 25.03
N ASP A 61 5.42 -6.14 25.32
CA ASP A 61 5.31 -5.65 26.70
C ASP A 61 4.27 -6.45 27.49
N TRP A 62 3.14 -6.78 26.84
CA TRP A 62 2.12 -7.65 27.39
C TRP A 62 2.66 -9.05 27.74
N ALA A 63 3.48 -9.64 26.87
CA ALA A 63 4.09 -10.93 27.09
C ALA A 63 5.07 -10.91 28.28
N ASN A 64 5.87 -9.84 28.39
CA ASN A 64 6.75 -9.61 29.53
C ASN A 64 5.94 -9.47 30.83
N LEU A 65 4.83 -8.72 30.81
CA LEU A 65 3.95 -8.56 31.96
C LEU A 65 3.31 -9.89 32.41
N LYS A 66 2.88 -10.74 31.46
CA LYS A 66 2.38 -12.09 31.75
C LYS A 66 3.45 -12.98 32.40
N HIS A 67 4.71 -12.84 31.99
CA HIS A 67 5.81 -13.59 32.61
C HIS A 67 6.06 -13.11 34.04
N LEU A 68 6.06 -11.79 34.25
CA LEU A 68 6.21 -11.18 35.57
C LEU A 68 5.07 -11.55 36.53
N SER A 69 3.82 -11.51 36.10
CA SER A 69 2.65 -11.93 36.91
C SER A 69 2.81 -13.36 37.43
N ARG A 70 3.22 -14.30 36.57
CA ARG A 70 3.48 -15.70 36.96
C ARG A 70 4.67 -15.89 37.91
N MET A 71 5.60 -14.95 37.95
CA MET A 71 6.75 -15.01 38.86
C MET A 71 6.34 -14.58 40.28
N ILE A 72 5.48 -13.57 40.39
CA ILE A 72 5.00 -13.01 41.68
C ILE A 72 4.08 -14.01 42.44
N ASP A 73 3.39 -14.89 41.71
CA ASP A 73 2.59 -16.02 42.21
C ASP A 73 3.32 -16.84 43.32
N GLY A 74 4.66 -16.93 43.24
CA GLY A 74 5.51 -17.73 44.13
C GLY A 74 5.71 -17.24 45.58
N SER A 75 4.97 -16.23 46.06
CA SER A 75 5.03 -15.65 47.42
C SER A 75 6.34 -14.95 47.82
N ASP A 76 7.43 -15.14 47.07
CA ASP A 76 8.67 -14.40 47.25
C ASP A 76 8.72 -13.19 46.30
N ILE A 77 8.45 -12.01 46.83
CA ILE A 77 8.63 -10.74 46.13
C ILE A 77 10.14 -10.45 45.95
N GLY A 78 11.02 -11.20 46.65
CA GLY A 78 12.46 -11.15 46.49
C GLY A 78 12.90 -11.44 45.05
N GLY A 79 13.58 -10.48 44.42
CA GLY A 79 14.08 -10.59 43.05
C GLY A 79 13.13 -10.11 41.96
N VAL A 80 11.84 -9.90 42.26
CA VAL A 80 10.86 -9.34 41.31
C VAL A 80 11.26 -7.91 40.90
N GLY A 81 11.80 -7.11 41.85
CA GLY A 81 12.29 -5.76 41.59
C GLY A 81 13.41 -5.70 40.54
N GLU A 82 14.32 -6.69 40.51
CA GLU A 82 15.38 -6.75 39.50
C GLU A 82 14.83 -7.04 38.10
N VAL A 83 13.84 -7.94 38.01
CA VAL A 83 13.15 -8.24 36.75
C VAL A 83 12.36 -7.02 36.27
N MET A 84 11.67 -6.33 37.17
CA MET A 84 10.97 -5.07 36.89
C MET A 84 11.94 -3.99 36.38
N ALA A 85 13.10 -3.83 37.00
CA ALA A 85 14.15 -2.92 36.54
C ALA A 85 14.68 -3.31 35.15
N GLY A 86 14.86 -4.60 34.89
CA GLY A 86 15.24 -5.13 33.58
C GLY A 86 14.21 -4.83 32.48
N ILE A 87 12.92 -5.00 32.78
CA ILE A 87 11.82 -4.65 31.85
C ILE A 87 11.77 -3.13 31.61
N ARG A 88 11.90 -2.32 32.68
CA ARG A 88 11.94 -0.86 32.58
C ARG A 88 13.11 -0.37 31.72
N GLY A 89 14.26 -1.02 31.83
CA GLY A 89 15.48 -0.64 31.11
C GLY A 89 15.97 0.75 31.50
N ASN A 90 16.21 1.61 30.51
CA ASN A 90 16.64 2.99 30.74
C ASN A 90 15.49 3.95 31.14
N GLY A 91 14.25 3.47 31.14
CA GLY A 91 13.07 4.28 31.47
C GLY A 91 12.54 5.18 30.36
N GLU A 92 13.10 5.12 29.15
CA GLU A 92 12.64 5.95 28.02
C GLU A 92 11.31 5.49 27.43
N ARG A 93 11.05 4.17 27.45
CA ARG A 93 9.83 3.55 26.92
C ARG A 93 8.85 3.20 28.03
N ILE A 94 9.31 2.48 29.05
CA ILE A 94 8.51 2.09 30.21
C ILE A 94 8.90 3.02 31.34
N SER A 95 8.00 3.91 31.75
CA SER A 95 8.30 4.89 32.80
C SER A 95 8.14 4.30 34.19
N TRP A 96 7.23 3.31 34.34
CA TRP A 96 6.96 2.64 35.60
C TRP A 96 6.46 1.22 35.36
N ILE A 97 6.83 0.32 36.26
CA ILE A 97 6.28 -1.02 36.37
C ILE A 97 6.27 -1.39 37.85
N GLY A 98 5.18 -1.99 38.31
CA GLY A 98 5.02 -2.33 39.72
C GLY A 98 3.88 -3.29 40.02
N TYR A 99 3.88 -3.76 41.26
CA TYR A 99 2.91 -4.70 41.82
C TYR A 99 2.19 -4.05 43.00
N ALA A 100 0.87 -4.01 42.92
CA ALA A 100 -0.01 -3.56 44.00
C ALA A 100 -0.80 -4.76 44.55
N GLY A 101 -0.91 -4.86 45.87
CA GLY A 101 -1.75 -5.89 46.50
C GLY A 101 -3.24 -5.66 46.23
N VAL A 102 -4.09 -6.63 46.62
CA VAL A 102 -5.56 -6.48 46.56
C VAL A 102 -6.11 -5.29 47.35
N ASP A 103 -5.34 -4.78 48.32
CA ASP A 103 -5.59 -3.58 49.10
C ASP A 103 -5.32 -2.28 48.32
N GLY A 104 -4.75 -2.37 47.11
CA GLY A 104 -4.37 -1.24 46.28
C GLY A 104 -3.11 -0.53 46.73
N ILE A 105 -2.33 -1.13 47.64
CA ILE A 105 -1.04 -0.58 48.07
C ILE A 105 0.07 -1.17 47.22
N VAL A 106 0.89 -0.31 46.63
CA VAL A 106 2.06 -0.73 45.85
C VAL A 106 3.09 -1.36 46.78
N ARG A 107 3.42 -2.63 46.54
CA ARG A 107 4.35 -3.42 47.38
C ARG A 107 5.75 -3.45 46.81
N GLU A 108 5.87 -3.45 45.48
CA GLU A 108 7.14 -3.48 44.76
C GLU A 108 6.99 -2.70 43.45
N ALA A 109 8.03 -1.98 43.03
CA ALA A 109 8.06 -1.26 41.77
C ALA A 109 9.49 -0.98 41.34
N SER A 110 9.68 -0.75 40.04
CA SER A 110 10.97 -0.32 39.50
C SER A 110 11.48 0.96 40.20
N ASP A 111 12.74 0.92 40.62
CA ASP A 111 13.44 1.96 41.38
C ASP A 111 12.73 2.38 42.69
N GLY A 112 11.84 1.53 43.23
CA GLY A 112 11.04 1.83 44.43
C GLY A 112 9.99 2.92 44.22
N LEU A 113 9.72 3.32 42.97
CA LEU A 113 8.78 4.38 42.66
C LEU A 113 7.35 4.00 43.06
N LEU A 114 6.69 4.87 43.83
CA LEU A 114 5.34 4.70 44.34
C LEU A 114 5.16 3.56 45.35
N VAL A 115 6.22 2.91 45.84
CA VAL A 115 6.09 1.89 46.90
C VAL A 115 5.42 2.51 48.15
N GLY A 116 4.40 1.84 48.66
CA GLY A 116 3.55 2.32 49.76
C GLY A 116 2.44 3.30 49.36
N ALA A 117 2.35 3.70 48.08
CA ALA A 117 1.27 4.55 47.60
C ALA A 117 -0.03 3.75 47.37
N ASP A 118 -1.15 4.44 47.50
CA ASP A 118 -2.49 3.92 47.22
C ASP A 118 -2.87 4.18 45.75
N VAL A 119 -3.22 3.10 45.05
CA VAL A 119 -3.65 3.09 43.64
C VAL A 119 -5.08 2.57 43.45
N THR A 120 -5.87 2.43 44.52
CA THR A 120 -7.26 1.90 44.48
C THR A 120 -8.17 2.62 43.48
N GLU A 121 -8.01 3.93 43.32
CA GLU A 121 -8.80 4.75 42.39
C GLU A 121 -8.31 4.70 40.93
N ARG A 122 -7.18 4.03 40.66
CA ARG A 122 -6.56 4.03 39.32
C ARG A 122 -7.27 3.05 38.38
N PRO A 123 -7.59 3.46 37.13
CA PRO A 123 -8.26 2.59 36.17
C PRO A 123 -7.51 1.28 35.91
N TRP A 124 -6.19 1.33 35.75
CA TRP A 124 -5.38 0.13 35.52
C TRP A 124 -5.47 -0.88 36.67
N PHE A 125 -5.53 -0.42 37.91
CA PHE A 125 -5.66 -1.29 39.08
C PHE A 125 -7.05 -1.92 39.13
N ARG A 126 -8.11 -1.09 39.06
CA ARG A 126 -9.50 -1.55 39.15
C ARG A 126 -9.89 -2.52 38.03
N ASN A 127 -9.40 -2.27 36.81
CA ASN A 127 -9.67 -3.14 35.66
C ASN A 127 -8.73 -4.35 35.65
N GLY A 128 -7.45 -4.17 36.03
CA GLY A 128 -6.45 -5.23 36.15
C GLY A 128 -6.80 -6.30 37.20
N LEU A 129 -7.53 -5.94 38.26
CA LEU A 129 -8.06 -6.93 39.22
C LEU A 129 -9.06 -7.92 38.59
N ARG A 130 -9.74 -7.53 37.50
CA ARG A 130 -10.80 -8.33 36.87
C ARG A 130 -10.27 -9.23 35.77
N SER A 131 -9.43 -8.67 34.91
CA SER A 131 -8.87 -9.33 33.74
C SER A 131 -7.64 -8.58 33.26
N GLY A 132 -7.03 -9.08 32.18
CA GLY A 132 -6.10 -8.26 31.42
C GLY A 132 -6.72 -6.94 31.00
N PHE A 133 -5.96 -5.85 31.14
CA PHE A 133 -6.39 -4.49 30.83
C PHE A 133 -5.34 -3.77 30.01
N ALA A 134 -5.81 -2.99 29.04
CA ALA A 134 -5.06 -2.08 28.20
C ALA A 134 -5.76 -0.72 28.24
N GLY A 135 -5.08 0.30 28.74
CA GLY A 135 -5.61 1.64 28.98
C GLY A 135 -5.17 2.64 27.94
N ASP A 136 -6.10 3.49 27.52
CA ASP A 136 -5.86 4.62 26.60
C ASP A 136 -4.84 5.63 27.18
N VAL A 137 -4.36 6.54 26.32
CA VAL A 137 -3.47 7.65 26.68
C VAL A 137 -4.16 8.54 27.71
N HIS A 138 -3.51 8.74 28.86
CA HIS A 138 -4.04 9.63 29.91
C HIS A 138 -2.91 10.19 30.79
N ASP A 139 -3.23 11.24 31.56
CA ASP A 139 -2.30 11.84 32.53
C ASP A 139 -2.19 10.98 33.79
N ALA A 140 -0.97 10.57 34.18
CA ALA A 140 -0.78 9.91 35.47
C ALA A 140 -0.43 10.89 36.58
N VAL A 141 -1.45 11.40 37.27
CA VAL A 141 -1.34 12.46 38.31
C VAL A 141 -0.32 12.15 39.43
N LEU A 142 -0.16 10.90 39.84
CA LEU A 142 0.79 10.52 40.91
C LEU A 142 2.23 10.40 40.40
N LEU A 143 2.42 9.65 39.30
CA LEU A 143 3.74 9.41 38.74
C LEU A 143 4.33 10.68 38.12
N ALA A 144 3.50 11.49 37.46
CA ALA A 144 3.93 12.72 36.84
C ALA A 144 4.50 13.71 37.87
N LYS A 145 3.97 13.75 39.10
CA LYS A 145 4.55 14.58 40.19
C LYS A 145 5.97 14.18 40.58
N LEU A 146 6.36 12.93 40.37
CA LEU A 146 7.68 12.41 40.72
C LEU A 146 8.68 12.52 39.56
N LEU A 147 8.19 12.40 38.31
CA LEU A 147 9.03 12.35 37.12
C LEU A 147 9.12 13.67 36.35
N GLN A 148 8.26 14.65 36.62
CA GLN A 148 8.22 15.92 35.87
C GLN A 148 9.46 16.80 36.13
N PRO A 149 10.15 17.27 35.07
CA PRO A 149 10.97 18.46 35.14
C PRO A 149 10.08 19.69 35.40
N LYS A 150 10.57 20.67 36.17
CA LYS A 150 9.80 21.89 36.44
C LYS A 150 9.46 22.64 35.14
N GLY A 151 8.18 22.73 34.79
CA GLY A 151 7.65 23.58 33.71
C GLY A 151 7.37 22.89 32.36
N GLY A 152 7.40 21.56 32.29
CA GLY A 152 6.97 20.81 31.10
C GLY A 152 5.49 20.41 31.11
N ASP A 153 4.98 19.96 29.96
CA ASP A 153 3.64 19.39 29.83
C ASP A 153 3.44 18.15 30.73
N PRO A 154 2.20 17.81 31.10
CA PRO A 154 1.92 16.61 31.88
C PRO A 154 2.45 15.36 31.16
N LEU A 155 3.14 14.48 31.89
CA LEU A 155 3.50 13.17 31.36
C LEU A 155 2.23 12.34 31.14
N ARG A 156 2.08 11.86 29.91
CA ARG A 156 0.99 11.01 29.44
C ARG A 156 1.47 9.57 29.34
N PHE A 157 0.59 8.62 29.66
CA PHE A 157 0.93 7.21 29.70
C PHE A 157 -0.13 6.33 29.05
N VAL A 158 0.32 5.18 28.59
CA VAL A 158 -0.48 4.04 28.13
C VAL A 158 -0.29 2.91 29.12
N ASP A 159 -1.39 2.34 29.61
CA ASP A 159 -1.32 1.35 30.69
C ASP A 159 -1.53 -0.08 30.19
N LEU A 160 -0.77 -1.02 30.76
CA LEU A 160 -1.09 -2.45 30.72
C LEU A 160 -1.18 -2.97 32.14
N ALA A 161 -2.19 -3.78 32.44
CA ALA A 161 -2.35 -4.39 33.76
C ALA A 161 -2.86 -5.82 33.69
N LEU A 162 -2.38 -6.64 34.64
CA LEU A 162 -2.73 -8.05 34.77
C LEU A 162 -2.97 -8.43 36.22
N PRO A 163 -3.98 -9.27 36.50
CA PRO A 163 -4.13 -9.84 37.83
C PRO A 163 -2.95 -10.77 38.12
N VAL A 164 -2.61 -10.86 39.40
CA VAL A 164 -1.67 -11.83 39.94
C VAL A 164 -2.46 -12.76 40.84
N THR A 165 -2.32 -14.06 40.62
CA THR A 165 -2.92 -15.10 41.45
C THR A 165 -1.83 -15.89 42.16
N ASP A 166 -2.16 -16.50 43.30
CA ASP A 166 -1.28 -17.47 43.96
C ASP A 166 -1.43 -18.89 43.36
N GLY A 167 -0.65 -19.84 43.87
CA GLY A 167 -0.64 -21.23 43.40
C GLY A 167 -1.94 -21.99 43.68
N ARG A 168 -2.91 -21.37 44.39
CA ARG A 168 -4.28 -21.87 44.60
C ARG A 168 -5.29 -21.20 43.67
N GLY A 169 -4.85 -20.23 42.86
CA GLY A 169 -5.70 -19.43 41.99
C GLY A 169 -6.39 -18.25 42.68
N GLU A 170 -6.01 -17.92 43.91
CA GLU A 170 -6.56 -16.77 44.64
C GLU A 170 -5.88 -15.48 44.18
N LEU A 171 -6.67 -14.42 43.92
CA LEU A 171 -6.16 -13.12 43.51
C LEU A 171 -5.36 -12.47 44.65
N THR A 172 -4.08 -12.16 44.41
CA THR A 172 -3.17 -11.56 45.39
C THR A 172 -2.86 -10.09 45.11
N GLY A 173 -3.07 -9.65 43.87
CA GLY A 173 -2.91 -8.25 43.47
C GLY A 173 -2.95 -8.04 41.97
N VAL A 174 -2.32 -6.95 41.52
CA VAL A 174 -2.22 -6.55 40.11
C VAL A 174 -0.81 -6.10 39.82
N VAL A 175 -0.27 -6.54 38.69
CA VAL A 175 0.94 -5.97 38.11
C VAL A 175 0.56 -5.00 37.00
N GLY A 176 1.17 -3.82 37.00
CA GLY A 176 0.88 -2.76 36.03
C GLY A 176 2.16 -2.20 35.42
N ILE A 177 2.08 -1.75 34.17
CA ILE A 177 3.14 -0.99 33.49
C ILE A 177 2.54 0.29 32.94
N HIS A 178 3.31 1.38 33.00
CA HIS A 178 3.01 2.64 32.34
C HIS A 178 4.05 2.86 31.24
N ILE A 179 3.60 2.86 29.99
CA ILE A 179 4.40 3.16 28.80
C ILE A 179 4.34 4.66 28.54
N ASP A 180 5.48 5.28 28.28
CA ASP A 180 5.59 6.69 27.94
C ASP A 180 4.88 6.98 26.60
N ALA A 181 3.88 7.87 26.63
CA ALA A 181 3.13 8.20 25.42
C ALA A 181 3.98 8.95 24.38
N ALA A 182 4.97 9.74 24.80
CA ALA A 182 5.86 10.42 23.86
C ALA A 182 6.80 9.43 23.16
N TRP A 183 7.21 8.34 23.84
CA TRP A 183 7.89 7.23 23.16
C TRP A 183 7.01 6.59 22.10
N ALA A 184 5.75 6.30 22.42
CA ALA A 184 4.80 5.69 21.48
C ALA A 184 4.52 6.61 20.28
N GLU A 185 4.43 7.92 20.50
CA GLU A 185 4.27 8.92 19.43
C GLU A 185 5.52 9.00 18.52
N ARG A 186 6.73 8.94 19.10
CA ARG A 186 7.98 8.83 18.31
C ARG A 186 8.03 7.53 17.50
N PHE A 187 7.64 6.41 18.09
CA PHE A 187 7.54 5.14 17.38
C PHE A 187 6.60 5.23 16.17
N LEU A 188 5.42 5.82 16.35
CA LEU A 188 4.50 6.05 15.23
C LEU A 188 5.07 6.99 14.18
N THR A 189 5.83 8.02 14.59
CA THR A 189 6.51 8.95 13.69
C THR A 189 7.56 8.26 12.83
N GLU A 190 8.45 7.46 13.43
CA GLU A 190 9.50 6.72 12.72
C GLU A 190 8.88 5.67 11.76
N THR A 191 7.82 5.00 12.19
CA THR A 191 7.08 4.04 11.34
C THR A 191 6.36 4.73 10.17
N ALA A 192 5.74 5.88 10.42
CA ALA A 192 5.13 6.74 9.40
C ALA A 192 6.14 7.17 8.33
N GLU A 193 7.31 7.66 8.74
CA GLU A 193 8.40 8.06 7.84
C GLU A 193 8.90 6.87 7.00
N SER A 194 9.14 5.72 7.63
CA SER A 194 9.60 4.49 6.97
C SER A 194 8.62 3.99 5.91
N LEU A 195 7.32 4.07 6.22
CA LEU A 195 6.25 3.64 5.31
C LEU A 195 5.82 4.74 4.34
N GLY A 196 6.28 5.98 4.52
CA GLY A 196 5.86 7.15 3.75
C GLY A 196 4.36 7.37 3.83
N VAL A 197 3.79 7.40 5.04
CA VAL A 197 2.37 7.64 5.32
C VAL A 197 2.27 8.48 6.59
N ASP A 198 1.31 9.41 6.67
CA ASP A 198 1.01 10.11 7.92
C ASP A 198 0.03 9.28 8.74
N LEU A 199 0.22 9.18 10.06
CA LEU A 199 -0.57 8.34 10.96
C LEU A 199 -1.20 9.15 12.09
N TYR A 200 -2.44 8.80 12.42
CA TYR A 200 -3.20 9.36 13.54
C TYR A 200 -3.79 8.23 14.38
N LEU A 201 -3.38 8.14 15.65
CA LEU A 201 -3.97 7.20 16.60
C LEU A 201 -5.21 7.82 17.22
N ILE A 202 -6.35 7.17 17.05
CA ILE A 202 -7.67 7.65 17.46
C ILE A 202 -8.19 6.74 18.57
N ASN A 203 -8.60 7.33 19.68
CA ASN A 203 -9.13 6.57 20.80
C ASN A 203 -10.61 6.17 20.63
N GLN A 204 -11.18 5.57 21.68
CA GLN A 204 -12.57 5.11 21.67
C GLN A 204 -13.58 6.26 21.59
N SER A 205 -13.29 7.42 22.21
CA SER A 205 -14.13 8.64 22.12
C SER A 205 -14.06 9.28 20.74
N GLY A 206 -13.02 9.02 19.96
CA GLY A 206 -12.81 9.58 18.62
C GLY A 206 -11.83 10.74 18.58
N GLU A 207 -11.13 10.99 19.67
CA GLU A 207 -10.10 12.00 19.77
C GLU A 207 -8.78 11.44 19.24
N VAL A 208 -8.00 12.31 18.58
CA VAL A 208 -6.65 11.96 18.13
C VAL A 208 -5.71 12.11 19.31
N VAL A 209 -5.16 10.99 19.78
CA VAL A 209 -4.28 10.95 20.97
C VAL A 209 -2.79 11.02 20.62
N MET A 210 -2.41 10.65 19.39
CA MET A 210 -1.05 10.76 18.84
C MET A 210 -1.10 11.03 17.34
N ALA A 211 -0.13 11.79 16.83
CA ALA A 211 0.01 12.08 15.40
C ALA A 211 1.48 12.03 14.95
N SER A 212 1.76 11.35 13.83
CA SER A 212 3.14 11.23 13.31
C SER A 212 3.74 12.56 12.85
N GLY A 213 2.91 13.53 12.48
CA GLY A 213 3.35 14.87 12.08
C GLY A 213 3.75 15.77 13.26
N GLY A 214 3.63 15.29 14.51
CA GLY A 214 3.93 16.04 15.73
C GLY A 214 2.97 17.21 16.03
N GLN A 215 1.92 17.38 15.21
CA GLN A 215 0.86 18.36 15.42
C GLN A 215 -0.47 17.63 15.50
N SER A 216 -1.24 17.91 16.56
CA SER A 216 -2.61 17.44 16.63
C SER A 216 -3.44 18.05 15.51
N PRO A 217 -4.32 17.28 14.87
CA PRO A 217 -5.16 17.79 13.80
C PRO A 217 -6.07 18.90 14.31
N ASP A 218 -6.32 19.89 13.45
CA ASP A 218 -7.24 20.98 13.75
C ASP A 218 -8.72 20.49 13.80
N GLU A 219 -9.66 21.37 14.15
CA GLU A 219 -11.07 20.99 14.29
C GLU A 219 -11.69 20.47 12.98
N ASP A 220 -11.22 20.96 11.83
CA ASP A 220 -11.76 20.58 10.53
C ASP A 220 -11.15 19.25 10.04
N GLU A 221 -9.85 19.04 10.27
CA GLU A 221 -9.17 17.76 10.10
C GLU A 221 -9.79 16.66 10.98
N GLN A 222 -10.12 16.98 12.24
CA GLN A 222 -10.80 16.04 13.13
C GLN A 222 -12.20 15.65 12.63
N LYS A 223 -12.97 16.59 12.07
CA LYS A 223 -14.28 16.28 11.45
C LYS A 223 -14.12 15.35 10.25
N LEU A 224 -13.08 15.54 9.45
CA LEU A 224 -12.79 14.69 8.30
C LEU A 224 -12.44 13.26 8.73
N LEU A 225 -11.56 13.11 9.73
CA LEU A 225 -11.24 11.82 10.35
C LEU A 225 -12.47 11.16 10.97
N ALA A 226 -13.35 11.93 11.60
CA ALA A 226 -14.61 11.44 12.15
C ALA A 226 -15.60 10.99 11.06
N ALA A 227 -15.67 11.70 9.94
CA ALA A 227 -16.50 11.32 8.79
C ALA A 227 -16.00 10.04 8.11
N ALA A 228 -14.68 9.88 7.99
CA ALA A 228 -14.06 8.66 7.46
C ALA A 228 -14.43 7.41 8.27
N ARG A 229 -14.70 7.54 9.58
CA ARG A 229 -15.21 6.43 10.42
C ARG A 229 -16.57 5.89 9.96
N LEU A 230 -17.40 6.74 9.35
CA LEU A 230 -18.77 6.38 8.93
C LEU A 230 -18.79 5.74 7.53
N GLY A 231 -17.73 5.90 6.73
CA GLY A 231 -17.62 5.43 5.34
C GLY A 231 -16.73 4.19 5.14
N ALA A 232 -16.69 3.30 6.13
CA ALA A 232 -15.63 2.33 6.47
C ALA A 232 -15.09 1.32 5.42
N GLU A 233 -15.40 1.40 4.12
CA GLU A 233 -14.99 0.35 3.17
C GLU A 233 -13.87 0.75 2.20
N SER A 234 -13.79 2.01 1.75
CA SER A 234 -12.77 2.48 0.79
C SER A 234 -12.04 3.73 1.29
N ALA A 235 -10.73 3.84 1.05
CA ALA A 235 -10.04 5.11 1.25
C ALA A 235 -10.57 6.13 0.25
N SER A 236 -10.98 7.30 0.75
CA SER A 236 -11.50 8.40 -0.07
C SER A 236 -10.39 9.38 -0.37
N ARG A 237 -10.46 9.95 -1.58
CA ARG A 237 -9.71 11.14 -1.97
C ARG A 237 -10.45 12.34 -1.39
N ASP A 238 -9.87 12.94 -0.36
CA ASP A 238 -10.45 14.08 0.32
C ASP A 238 -9.52 15.29 0.23
N GLU A 239 -10.10 16.48 0.08
CA GLU A 239 -9.39 17.75 0.22
C GLU A 239 -9.33 18.11 1.70
N TRP A 240 -8.12 18.27 2.22
CA TRP A 240 -7.88 18.63 3.61
C TRP A 240 -7.83 20.16 3.77
N PRO A 241 -7.94 20.70 5.00
CA PRO A 241 -7.96 22.16 5.24
C PRO A 241 -6.73 22.93 4.74
N ASP A 242 -5.61 22.23 4.50
CA ASP A 242 -4.40 22.77 3.89
C ASP A 242 -4.50 22.98 2.36
N GLY A 243 -5.63 22.60 1.75
CA GLY A 243 -5.90 22.69 0.32
C GLY A 243 -5.25 21.58 -0.50
N GLN A 244 -4.68 20.56 0.15
CA GLN A 244 -4.06 19.42 -0.50
C GLN A 244 -5.02 18.22 -0.53
N GLN A 245 -4.81 17.33 -1.50
CA GLN A 245 -5.61 16.12 -1.64
C GLN A 245 -4.86 14.92 -1.06
N TYR A 246 -5.55 14.21 -0.18
CA TYR A 246 -5.04 13.01 0.47
C TYR A 246 -5.97 11.83 0.25
N PHE A 247 -5.38 10.64 0.15
CA PHE A 247 -6.11 9.40 0.38
C PHE A 247 -6.06 9.06 1.85
N THR A 248 -7.23 8.92 2.48
CA THR A 248 -7.33 8.65 3.91
C THR A 248 -8.00 7.30 4.13
N THR A 249 -7.42 6.47 5.00
CA THR A 249 -7.98 5.17 5.40
C THR A 249 -8.04 5.06 6.91
N LEU A 250 -8.90 4.16 7.40
CA LEU A 250 -9.06 3.87 8.81
C LEU A 250 -8.92 2.37 9.06
N VAL A 251 -7.95 1.99 9.86
CA VAL A 251 -7.80 0.65 10.42
C VAL A 251 -8.62 0.59 11.71
N PRO A 252 -9.65 -0.28 11.79
CA PRO A 252 -10.66 -0.22 12.84
C PRO A 252 -10.22 -0.76 14.20
N ASP A 253 -9.10 -1.48 14.26
CA ASP A 253 -8.59 -2.07 15.49
C ASP A 253 -7.05 -2.20 15.45
N VAL A 254 -6.39 -1.66 16.47
CA VAL A 254 -4.95 -1.83 16.70
C VAL A 254 -4.75 -2.98 17.68
N SER A 255 -4.77 -4.21 17.16
CA SER A 255 -4.72 -5.42 17.98
C SER A 255 -3.76 -6.47 17.41
N TYR A 256 -3.27 -7.34 18.29
CA TYR A 256 -2.42 -8.47 17.91
C TYR A 256 -2.52 -9.60 18.95
N ALA A 257 -2.75 -10.82 18.47
CA ALA A 257 -2.82 -12.04 19.28
C ALA A 257 -3.76 -11.89 20.49
N ASP A 258 -3.23 -12.02 21.71
CA ASP A 258 -3.97 -11.95 22.97
C ASP A 258 -3.77 -10.63 23.73
N LEU A 259 -3.29 -9.58 23.05
CA LEU A 259 -3.23 -8.23 23.62
C LEU A 259 -4.66 -7.72 23.89
N PRO A 260 -5.00 -7.26 25.10
CA PRO A 260 -6.30 -6.65 25.36
C PRO A 260 -6.51 -5.41 24.47
N SER A 261 -7.74 -5.19 24.03
CA SER A 261 -8.03 -4.06 23.14
C SER A 261 -7.97 -2.73 23.91
N PHE A 262 -7.27 -1.76 23.33
CA PHE A 262 -7.28 -0.36 23.76
C PHE A 262 -8.52 0.41 23.26
N GLY A 263 -9.31 -0.19 22.35
CA GLY A 263 -10.35 0.52 21.61
C GLY A 263 -9.82 1.51 20.56
N TRP A 264 -8.52 1.44 20.28
CA TRP A 264 -7.83 2.31 19.34
C TRP A 264 -8.07 1.96 17.89
N ARG A 265 -8.05 3.00 17.07
CA ARG A 265 -8.06 2.93 15.61
C ARG A 265 -6.87 3.71 15.08
N LEU A 266 -6.38 3.31 13.92
CA LEU A 266 -5.29 4.01 13.27
C LEU A 266 -5.78 4.56 11.94
N ALA A 267 -5.82 5.87 11.80
CA ALA A 267 -6.02 6.50 10.50
C ALA A 267 -4.67 6.74 9.84
N GLY A 268 -4.61 6.52 8.53
CA GLY A 268 -3.45 6.86 7.73
C GLY A 268 -3.84 7.72 6.55
N ARG A 269 -3.04 8.74 6.23
CA ARG A 269 -3.22 9.56 5.04
C ARG A 269 -1.98 9.58 4.16
N LEU A 270 -2.20 9.69 2.86
CA LEU A 270 -1.14 9.72 1.85
C LEU A 270 -1.36 10.87 0.88
N ASP A 271 -0.36 11.72 0.73
CA ASP A 271 -0.39 12.83 -0.23
C ASP A 271 -0.32 12.29 -1.68
N VAL A 272 -1.33 12.65 -2.47
CA VAL A 272 -1.43 12.29 -3.89
C VAL A 272 -0.24 12.83 -4.68
N GLN A 273 0.25 14.02 -4.37
CA GLN A 273 1.31 14.68 -5.14
C GLN A 273 2.67 14.02 -4.93
N THR A 274 2.93 13.56 -3.70
CA THR A 274 4.18 12.89 -3.31
C THR A 274 4.20 11.42 -3.71
N PHE A 275 3.02 10.78 -3.85
CA PHE A 275 2.94 9.41 -4.33
C PHE A 275 3.36 9.29 -5.80
N ARG A 276 4.52 8.67 -6.02
CA ARG A 276 4.98 8.23 -7.33
C ARG A 276 4.81 6.72 -7.39
N PRO A 277 3.74 6.18 -8.02
CA PRO A 277 3.61 4.73 -8.18
C PRO A 277 4.87 4.21 -8.88
N GLN A 278 5.31 3.00 -8.53
CA GLN A 278 6.47 2.37 -9.15
C GLN A 278 6.17 2.18 -10.64
N ILE A 279 6.63 3.13 -11.47
CA ILE A 279 6.30 3.24 -12.90
C ILE A 279 6.86 2.05 -13.71
N TYR A 280 7.62 1.15 -13.09
CA TYR A 280 8.20 -0.01 -13.77
C TYR A 280 7.16 -0.90 -14.46
N THR A 281 6.04 -1.21 -13.80
CA THR A 281 4.98 -2.03 -14.41
C THR A 281 4.32 -1.30 -15.59
N LEU A 282 4.16 0.02 -15.48
CA LEU A 282 3.59 0.87 -16.51
C LEU A 282 4.53 1.04 -17.71
N VAL A 283 5.82 1.22 -17.48
CA VAL A 283 6.85 1.33 -18.53
C VAL A 283 7.01 0.00 -19.23
N VAL A 284 7.06 -1.12 -18.50
CA VAL A 284 7.21 -2.44 -19.10
C VAL A 284 5.97 -2.80 -19.92
N SER A 285 4.76 -2.54 -19.42
CA SER A 285 3.54 -2.80 -20.19
C SER A 285 3.43 -1.89 -21.43
N ALA A 286 3.82 -0.61 -21.32
CA ALA A 286 3.91 0.31 -22.44
C ALA A 286 4.95 -0.14 -23.49
N MET A 287 6.13 -0.57 -23.04
CA MET A 287 7.18 -1.10 -23.92
C MET A 287 6.74 -2.38 -24.61
N LEU A 288 6.08 -3.30 -23.89
CA LEU A 288 5.54 -4.52 -24.46
C LEU A 288 4.45 -4.21 -25.48
N ALA A 289 3.52 -3.30 -25.18
CA ALA A 289 2.50 -2.85 -26.11
C ALA A 289 3.11 -2.22 -27.37
N ALA A 290 4.14 -1.38 -27.21
CA ALA A 290 4.87 -0.79 -28.33
C ALA A 290 5.61 -1.86 -29.17
N ALA A 291 6.24 -2.84 -28.52
CA ALA A 291 6.92 -3.95 -29.20
C ALA A 291 5.92 -4.81 -30.00
N VAL A 292 4.76 -5.13 -29.41
CA VAL A 292 3.67 -5.87 -30.08
C VAL A 292 3.13 -5.05 -31.26
N ALA A 293 2.93 -3.75 -31.10
CA ALA A 293 2.47 -2.87 -32.16
C ALA A 293 3.45 -2.79 -33.33
N LEU A 294 4.74 -2.62 -33.04
CA LEU A 294 5.80 -2.62 -34.05
C LEU A 294 5.88 -3.97 -34.76
N GLY A 295 5.78 -5.09 -34.03
CA GLY A 295 5.73 -6.43 -34.59
C GLY A 295 4.52 -6.62 -35.52
N ALA A 296 3.34 -6.16 -35.11
CA ALA A 296 2.13 -6.21 -35.93
C ALA A 296 2.26 -5.37 -37.20
N LEU A 297 2.75 -4.13 -37.10
CA LEU A 297 2.98 -3.26 -38.26
C LEU A 297 4.02 -3.85 -39.22
N ALA A 298 5.11 -4.43 -38.70
CA ALA A 298 6.12 -5.12 -39.50
C ALA A 298 5.53 -6.34 -40.23
N ALA A 299 4.73 -7.15 -39.53
CA ALA A 299 4.04 -8.30 -40.12
C ALA A 299 3.03 -7.89 -41.20
N LEU A 300 2.24 -6.84 -40.94
CA LEU A 300 1.30 -6.27 -41.92
C LEU A 300 2.02 -5.73 -43.15
N THR A 301 3.12 -5.01 -42.94
CA THR A 301 3.95 -4.49 -44.04
C THR A 301 4.56 -5.62 -44.85
N HIS A 302 5.11 -6.64 -44.18
CA HIS A 302 5.67 -7.82 -44.85
C HIS A 302 4.60 -8.55 -45.68
N LEU A 303 3.40 -8.74 -45.11
CA LEU A 303 2.28 -9.37 -45.78
C LEU A 303 1.81 -8.54 -46.99
N PHE A 304 1.69 -7.22 -46.84
CA PHE A 304 1.31 -6.32 -47.91
C PHE A 304 2.32 -6.36 -49.07
N VAL A 305 3.62 -6.29 -48.77
CA VAL A 305 4.69 -6.40 -49.77
C VAL A 305 4.64 -7.76 -50.47
N ARG A 306 4.44 -8.85 -49.72
CA ARG A 306 4.41 -10.22 -50.28
C ARG A 306 3.19 -10.47 -51.16
N ILE A 307 2.01 -9.99 -50.76
CA ILE A 307 0.74 -10.22 -51.46
C ILE A 307 0.54 -9.25 -52.63
N TYR A 308 0.91 -7.98 -52.49
CA TYR A 308 0.55 -6.95 -53.47
C TYR A 308 1.76 -6.42 -54.26
N ILE A 309 2.89 -6.13 -53.62
CA ILE A 309 4.04 -5.49 -54.31
C ILE A 309 4.90 -6.50 -55.09
N ARG A 310 5.31 -7.62 -54.48
CA ARG A 310 6.15 -8.64 -55.15
C ARG A 310 5.52 -9.19 -56.45
N PRO A 311 4.19 -9.43 -56.52
CA PRO A 311 3.55 -9.81 -57.77
C PRO A 311 3.64 -8.79 -58.88
N ILE A 312 3.55 -7.51 -58.55
CA ILE A 312 3.71 -6.44 -59.54
C ILE A 312 5.17 -6.39 -60.02
N GLY A 313 6.15 -6.47 -59.13
CA GLY A 313 7.57 -6.53 -59.51
C GLY A 313 7.89 -7.68 -60.47
N ALA A 314 7.35 -8.87 -60.19
CA ALA A 314 7.51 -10.02 -61.08
C ALA A 314 6.82 -9.84 -62.45
N LEU A 315 5.72 -9.09 -62.53
CA LEU A 315 5.10 -8.75 -63.81
C LEU A 315 5.94 -7.75 -64.60
N VAL A 316 6.57 -6.78 -63.92
CA VAL A 316 7.50 -5.83 -64.54
C VAL A 316 8.73 -6.55 -65.09
N GLU A 317 9.33 -7.47 -64.32
CA GLU A 317 10.46 -8.30 -64.77
C GLU A 317 10.12 -9.11 -66.03
N ASN A 318 8.96 -9.78 -66.05
CA ASN A 318 8.49 -10.52 -67.22
C ASN A 318 8.28 -9.59 -68.42
N ALA A 319 7.73 -8.40 -68.23
CA ALA A 319 7.55 -7.43 -69.30
C ALA A 319 8.90 -6.96 -69.88
N THR A 320 9.91 -6.73 -69.03
CA THR A 320 11.27 -6.38 -69.48
C THR A 320 11.97 -7.51 -70.23
N GLN A 321 11.86 -8.75 -69.77
CA GLN A 321 12.41 -9.93 -70.47
C GLN A 321 11.73 -10.12 -71.83
N LEU A 322 10.40 -9.96 -71.87
CA LEU A 322 9.65 -9.99 -73.12
C LEU A 322 10.11 -8.88 -74.07
N ALA A 323 10.33 -7.65 -73.58
CA ALA A 323 10.85 -6.55 -74.38
C ALA A 323 12.28 -6.83 -74.92
N ALA A 324 13.13 -7.50 -74.13
CA ALA A 324 14.47 -7.92 -74.52
C ALA A 324 14.48 -9.09 -75.53
N GLY A 325 13.34 -9.75 -75.76
CA GLY A 325 13.22 -10.84 -76.73
C GLY A 325 13.34 -12.25 -76.16
N GLU A 326 13.35 -12.39 -74.84
CA GLU A 326 13.35 -13.68 -74.18
C GLU A 326 11.94 -14.31 -74.20
N ALA A 327 11.85 -15.60 -74.53
CA ALA A 327 10.58 -16.34 -74.61
C ALA A 327 10.16 -16.88 -73.24
N VAL A 328 9.79 -16.00 -72.32
CA VAL A 328 9.30 -16.37 -70.98
C VAL A 328 7.76 -16.32 -70.98
N TYR A 329 7.10 -17.37 -70.46
CA TYR A 329 5.64 -17.38 -70.33
C TYR A 329 5.21 -16.58 -69.09
N PRO A 330 4.30 -15.59 -69.22
CA PRO A 330 3.81 -14.82 -68.09
C PRO A 330 3.02 -15.74 -67.17
N ARG A 331 3.36 -15.80 -65.89
CA ARG A 331 2.54 -16.49 -64.90
C ARG A 331 1.29 -15.65 -64.63
N GLU A 332 0.10 -16.23 -64.82
CA GLU A 332 -1.16 -15.57 -64.45
C GLU A 332 -1.16 -15.23 -62.95
N ARG A 333 -1.32 -13.94 -62.63
CA ARG A 333 -1.39 -13.47 -61.24
C ARG A 333 -2.67 -12.69 -60.99
N ASN A 334 -3.44 -13.18 -60.01
CA ASN A 334 -4.79 -12.72 -59.69
C ASN A 334 -4.87 -11.93 -58.36
N ALA A 335 -3.73 -11.44 -57.87
CA ALA A 335 -3.62 -10.79 -56.55
C ALA A 335 -4.39 -9.47 -56.46
N THR A 336 -4.41 -8.69 -57.56
CA THR A 336 -5.27 -7.50 -57.73
C THR A 336 -5.89 -7.49 -59.11
N ARG A 337 -6.96 -6.69 -59.28
CA ARG A 337 -7.58 -6.50 -60.60
C ARG A 337 -6.58 -5.91 -61.61
N GLU A 338 -5.73 -4.99 -61.17
CA GLU A 338 -4.70 -4.36 -62.01
C GLU A 338 -3.61 -5.37 -62.41
N ALA A 339 -3.16 -6.22 -61.49
CA ALA A 339 -2.18 -7.27 -61.79
C ALA A 339 -2.74 -8.29 -62.80
N ALA A 340 -4.02 -8.67 -62.65
CA ALA A 340 -4.69 -9.55 -63.59
C ALA A 340 -4.85 -8.91 -64.98
N GLN A 341 -5.23 -7.62 -65.05
CA GLN A 341 -5.31 -6.87 -66.30
C GLN A 341 -3.95 -6.74 -66.99
N LEU A 342 -2.89 -6.45 -66.23
CA LEU A 342 -1.53 -6.33 -66.76
C LEU A 342 -1.00 -7.67 -67.29
N SER A 343 -1.23 -8.76 -66.54
CA SER A 343 -0.88 -10.12 -66.94
C SER A 343 -1.59 -10.54 -68.24
N ALA A 344 -2.90 -10.25 -68.35
CA ALA A 344 -3.67 -10.54 -69.56
C ALA A 344 -3.20 -9.72 -70.77
N ALA A 345 -2.88 -8.43 -70.58
CA ALA A 345 -2.34 -7.58 -71.63
C ALA A 345 -0.98 -8.07 -72.15
N LEU A 346 -0.08 -8.49 -71.25
CA LEU A 346 1.22 -9.07 -71.61
C LEU A 346 1.07 -10.37 -72.39
N ALA A 347 0.16 -11.26 -71.98
CA ALA A 347 -0.12 -12.51 -72.69
C ALA A 347 -0.62 -12.26 -74.13
N VAL A 348 -1.51 -11.27 -74.32
CA VAL A 348 -2.00 -10.88 -75.66
C VAL A 348 -0.88 -10.30 -76.52
N LEU A 349 -0.01 -9.45 -75.97
CA LEU A 349 1.13 -8.87 -76.69
C LEU A 349 2.13 -9.94 -77.16
N GLN A 350 2.43 -10.92 -76.30
CA GLN A 350 3.29 -12.03 -76.65
C GLN A 350 2.69 -12.92 -77.74
N ALA A 351 1.40 -13.26 -77.64
CA ALA A 351 0.70 -14.04 -78.66
C ALA A 351 0.71 -13.33 -80.02
N ARG A 352 0.53 -12.00 -80.04
CA ARG A 352 0.64 -11.20 -81.27
C ARG A 352 2.06 -11.19 -81.82
N ARG A 353 3.10 -11.04 -80.98
CA ARG A 353 4.50 -11.07 -81.41
C ARG A 353 4.90 -12.42 -81.99
N GLN A 354 4.52 -13.53 -81.36
CA GLN A 354 4.76 -14.87 -81.92
C GLN A 354 4.10 -15.06 -83.28
N LYS A 355 2.89 -14.52 -83.47
CA LYS A 355 2.19 -14.56 -84.76
C LYS A 355 2.86 -13.70 -85.85
N ILE A 356 3.56 -12.63 -85.47
CA ILE A 356 4.34 -11.76 -86.39
C ILE A 356 5.73 -12.34 -86.69
N SER A 357 6.36 -13.00 -85.71
CA SER A 357 7.66 -13.65 -85.85
C SER A 357 7.59 -15.05 -86.47
N GLY A 358 6.38 -15.61 -86.63
CA GLY A 358 6.11 -16.86 -87.33
C GLY A 358 5.91 -16.61 -88.82
N TYR A 359 7.01 -16.35 -89.52
CA TYR A 359 7.23 -16.66 -90.93
C TYR A 359 8.60 -17.32 -91.05
#